data_AF-A0A7S1BVN2-F1
#
_entry.id   AF-A0A7S1BVN2-F1
#
_cell.length_a   1.000
_cell.length_b   1.000
_cell.length_c   1.000
_cell.angle_alpha   90.00
_cell.angle_beta   90.00
_cell.angle_gamma   90.00
#
_symmetry.space_group_name_H-M   'P 1'
#
loop_
_entity.id
_entity.type
_entity.pdbx_description
1 polymer ?
#
loop_
_entity_poly.entity_id
_entity_poly.type
_entity_poly.pdbx_seq_one_letter_code
_entity_poly.pdbx_strand_id
1 'polypeptide(L)'
;VCVDCMVHLAPPRVLRAPEYAAWRRSFGPNVRHVAMNEDDCPDENPFRSAALDAAARNALSAELFRVPRSGDNGVPSDDHAALTDGAPPDLRGARSLLEYTLIPRPKKGMSA
;
A
#
# COMPACT_ATOMS: atom_id res chain seq x y z
N VAL A 1 7.87 1.16 -24.99
CA VAL A 1 7.43 0.38 -23.82
C VAL A 1 6.16 1.02 -23.29
N CYS A 2 5.06 0.27 -23.18
CA CYS A 2 3.85 0.77 -22.52
C CYS A 2 3.95 0.35 -21.05
N VAL A 3 4.03 1.31 -20.14
CA VAL A 3 4.07 1.06 -18.69
C VAL A 3 2.66 1.23 -18.18
N ASP A 4 2.03 0.17 -17.64
CA ASP A 4 0.69 0.26 -17.05
C ASP A 4 0.73 0.60 -15.54
N CYS A 5 1.86 0.32 -14.87
CA CYS A 5 2.02 0.49 -13.42
C CYS A 5 3.48 0.75 -13.04
N MET A 6 3.69 1.64 -12.08
CA MET A 6 4.97 1.91 -11.43
C MET A 6 4.81 1.72 -9.91
N VAL A 7 5.72 0.94 -9.33
CA VAL A 7 5.78 0.70 -7.89
C VAL A 7 6.97 1.48 -7.31
N HIS A 8 6.71 2.29 -6.29
CA HIS A 8 7.68 3.18 -5.69
C HIS A 8 8.09 2.69 -4.31
N LEU A 9 9.32 2.19 -4.19
CA LEU A 9 9.95 1.75 -2.94
C LEU A 9 10.84 2.87 -2.38
N ALA A 10 10.25 4.04 -2.16
CA ALA A 10 10.98 5.22 -1.73
C ALA A 10 10.17 6.03 -0.70
N PRO A 11 10.85 6.71 0.24
CA PRO A 11 10.16 7.53 1.24
C PRO A 11 9.47 8.75 0.59
N PRO A 12 8.44 9.33 1.22
CA PRO A 12 7.65 10.43 0.65
C PRO A 12 8.47 11.62 0.19
N ARG A 13 9.57 11.94 0.90
CA ARG A 13 10.49 13.03 0.50
C ARG A 13 11.06 12.87 -0.90
N VAL A 14 11.30 11.63 -1.34
CA VAL A 14 11.79 11.32 -2.70
C VAL A 14 10.64 11.42 -3.69
N LEU A 15 9.45 10.92 -3.35
CA LEU A 15 8.27 10.96 -4.21
C LEU A 15 7.80 12.40 -4.51
N ARG A 16 8.00 13.29 -3.54
CA ARG A 16 7.69 14.73 -3.62
C ARG A 16 8.82 15.57 -4.22
N ALA A 17 10.01 15.01 -4.44
CA ALA A 17 11.13 15.75 -5.03
C ALA A 17 10.77 16.20 -6.46
N PRO A 18 11.01 17.47 -6.84
CA PRO A 18 10.59 17.99 -8.14
C PRO A 18 11.12 17.19 -9.33
N GLU A 19 12.38 16.75 -9.29
CA GLU A 19 12.96 15.98 -10.40
C GLU A 19 12.32 14.60 -10.52
N TYR A 20 12.07 13.93 -9.39
CA TYR A 20 11.39 12.63 -9.36
C TYR A 20 9.94 12.74 -9.83
N ALA A 21 9.26 13.82 -9.42
CA ALA A 21 7.90 14.11 -9.85
C ALA A 21 7.81 14.41 -11.35
N ALA A 22 8.81 15.06 -11.94
CA ALA A 22 8.88 15.27 -13.37
C ALA A 22 9.15 13.95 -14.12
N TRP A 23 10.12 13.17 -13.63
CA TRP A 23 10.47 11.87 -14.21
C TRP A 23 9.28 10.90 -14.20
N ARG A 24 8.57 10.74 -13.08
CA ARG A 24 7.42 9.81 -12.99
C ARG A 24 6.27 10.20 -13.93
N ARG A 25 6.02 11.50 -14.11
CA ARG A 25 4.99 12.01 -15.06
C ARG A 25 5.36 11.77 -16.53
N SER A 26 6.65 11.59 -16.84
CA SER A 26 7.10 11.34 -18.23
C SER A 26 6.62 9.99 -18.79
N PHE A 27 6.19 9.06 -17.94
CA PHE A 27 5.64 7.76 -18.36
C PHE A 27 4.20 7.85 -18.86
N GLY A 28 3.55 9.01 -18.71
CA GLY A 28 2.23 9.31 -19.25
C GLY A 28 1.12 9.32 -18.18
N PRO A 29 -0.04 9.91 -18.50
CA PRO A 29 -1.12 10.14 -17.53
C PRO A 29 -1.89 8.86 -17.15
N ASN A 30 -1.73 7.78 -17.91
CA ASN A 30 -2.47 6.52 -17.70
C ASN A 30 -1.72 5.50 -16.84
N VAL A 31 -0.54 5.87 -16.31
CA VAL A 31 0.28 4.98 -15.50
C VAL A 31 -0.24 4.98 -14.07
N ARG A 32 -0.51 3.80 -13.52
CA ARG A 32 -0.85 3.67 -12.10
C ARG A 32 0.41 3.81 -11.26
N HIS A 33 0.43 4.73 -10.31
CA HIS A 33 1.54 4.92 -9.39
C HIS A 33 1.18 4.40 -8.00
N VAL A 34 1.91 3.38 -7.54
CA VAL A 34 1.68 2.73 -6.25
C VAL A 34 2.87 3.02 -5.34
N ALA A 35 2.64 3.71 -4.23
CA ALA A 35 3.67 3.98 -3.22
C ALA A 35 3.73 2.84 -2.21
N MET A 36 4.92 2.26 -2.03
CA MET A 36 5.22 1.24 -1.02
C MET A 36 6.24 1.83 -0.04
N ASN A 37 5.75 2.51 0.99
CA ASN A 37 6.58 3.04 2.07
C ASN A 37 5.79 3.09 3.37
N GLU A 38 6.50 3.18 4.50
CA GLU A 38 5.92 3.16 5.85
C GLU A 38 4.94 4.33 6.11
N ASP A 39 5.16 5.48 5.47
CA ASP A 39 4.37 6.68 5.71
C ASP A 39 3.03 6.70 4.92
N ASP A 40 2.99 6.02 3.77
CA ASP A 40 1.85 5.98 2.83
C ASP A 40 1.11 4.64 2.85
N CYS A 41 1.73 3.57 3.38
CA CYS A 41 1.09 2.27 3.56
C CYS A 41 0.46 2.17 4.95
N PRO A 42 -0.71 1.51 5.08
CA PRO A 42 -1.29 1.25 6.39
C PRO A 42 -0.38 0.30 7.19
N ASP A 43 -0.25 0.57 8.49
CA ASP A 43 0.44 -0.30 9.45
C ASP A 43 -0.43 -1.52 9.78
N GLU A 44 -0.63 -2.37 8.76
CA GLU A 44 -1.32 -3.63 8.90
C GLU A 44 -0.35 -4.70 9.41
N ASN A 45 -0.73 -5.42 10.47
CA ASN A 45 0.04 -6.56 10.92
C ASN A 45 -0.04 -7.69 9.87
N PRO A 46 1.06 -8.03 9.17
CA PRO A 46 1.01 -9.06 8.14
C PRO A 46 0.80 -10.48 8.72
N PHE A 47 0.99 -10.65 10.04
CA PHE A 47 0.88 -11.92 10.75
C PHE A 47 -0.46 -12.02 11.51
N ARG A 48 -1.56 -12.04 10.75
CA ARG A 48 -2.92 -12.06 11.31
C ARG A 48 -3.15 -13.17 12.34
N SER A 49 -2.67 -14.39 12.12
CA SER A 49 -2.81 -15.50 13.07
C SER A 49 -2.10 -15.21 14.40
N ALA A 50 -0.87 -14.70 14.34
CA ALA A 50 -0.11 -14.32 15.53
C ALA A 50 -0.77 -13.17 16.28
N ALA A 51 -1.38 -12.21 15.56
CA ALA A 51 -2.16 -11.13 16.18
C ALA A 51 -3.40 -11.66 16.91
N LEU A 52 -4.13 -12.61 16.32
CA LEU A 52 -5.28 -13.25 16.96
C LEU A 52 -4.86 -14.07 18.19
N ASP A 53 -3.77 -14.84 18.09
CA ASP A 53 -3.22 -15.60 19.22
C ASP A 53 -2.75 -14.67 20.35
N ALA A 54 -2.12 -13.55 20.01
CA ALA A 54 -1.72 -12.53 20.99
C ALA A 54 -2.94 -11.92 21.69
N ALA A 55 -4.02 -11.62 20.96
CA ALA A 55 -5.28 -11.15 21.53
C ALA A 55 -5.92 -12.20 22.45
N ALA A 56 -5.94 -13.48 22.04
CA ALA A 56 -6.46 -14.57 22.86
C ALA A 56 -5.67 -14.75 24.17
N ARG A 57 -4.34 -14.63 24.12
CA ARG A 57 -3.48 -14.69 25.33
C ARG A 57 -3.64 -13.45 26.20
N ASN A 58 -3.78 -12.27 25.60
CA ASN A 58 -4.04 -11.03 26.32
C ASN A 58 -5.34 -11.11 27.13
N ALA A 59 -6.39 -11.74 26.59
CA ALA A 59 -7.65 -11.96 27.31
C ALA A 59 -7.50 -12.84 28.56
N LEU A 60 -6.47 -13.70 28.63
CA LEU A 60 -6.17 -14.51 29.81
C LEU A 60 -5.39 -13.71 30.87
N SER A 61 -4.44 -12.88 30.44
CA SER A 61 -3.74 -11.94 31.32
C SER A 61 -3.10 -10.82 30.52
N ALA A 62 -3.67 -9.62 30.63
CA ALA A 62 -3.15 -8.43 29.96
C ALA A 62 -1.80 -7.97 30.54
N GLU A 63 -1.51 -8.32 31.79
CA GLU A 63 -0.23 -8.02 32.44
C GLU A 63 0.92 -8.82 31.80
N LEU A 64 0.69 -10.12 31.56
CA LEU A 64 1.68 -11.05 31.03
C LEU A 64 1.77 -11.01 29.50
N PHE A 65 0.66 -10.77 28.81
CA PHE A 65 0.57 -10.84 27.36
C PHE A 65 0.13 -9.52 26.75
N ARG A 66 1.03 -8.55 26.66
CA ARG A 66 0.72 -7.26 26.02
C ARG A 66 0.59 -7.42 24.51
N VAL A 67 -0.49 -6.89 23.94
CA VAL A 67 -0.65 -6.81 22.48
C VAL A 67 0.10 -5.56 21.98
N PRO A 68 1.04 -5.69 21.03
CA PRO A 68 1.63 -4.53 20.37
C PRO A 68 0.52 -3.71 19.72
N ARG A 69 0.51 -2.39 19.94
CA ARG A 69 -0.36 -1.50 19.16
C ARG A 69 0.18 -1.50 17.74
N SER A 70 -0.47 -2.24 16.83
CA SER A 70 -0.51 -1.80 15.43
C SER A 70 -1.22 -0.45 15.44
N GLY A 71 -0.65 0.56 14.76
CA GLY A 71 -1.25 1.90 14.69
C GLY A 71 -2.77 1.80 14.48
N ASP A 72 -3.53 2.62 15.22
CA ASP A 72 -5.00 2.61 15.28
C ASP A 72 -5.65 2.00 14.02
N ASN A 73 -6.20 0.78 14.18
CA ASN A 73 -7.10 0.03 13.27
C ASN A 73 -6.78 -1.47 13.20
N GLY A 74 -6.52 -2.13 14.33
CA GLY A 74 -6.58 -3.60 14.44
C GLY A 74 -7.97 -4.21 14.15
N VAL A 75 -8.95 -3.38 13.79
CA VAL A 75 -10.20 -3.79 13.14
C VAL A 75 -9.97 -3.63 11.65
N PRO A 76 -10.19 -4.66 10.81
CA PRO A 76 -10.18 -4.48 9.37
C PRO A 76 -11.25 -3.44 9.05
N SER A 77 -10.81 -2.22 8.77
CA SER A 77 -11.72 -1.19 8.31
C SER A 77 -11.87 -1.40 6.82
N ASP A 78 -13.11 -1.65 6.39
CA ASP A 78 -13.51 -1.52 4.98
C ASP A 78 -13.40 -0.07 4.49
N ASP A 79 -13.03 0.87 5.39
CA ASP A 79 -12.85 2.26 5.02
C ASP A 79 -11.61 2.43 4.15
N HIS A 80 -11.87 3.06 3.02
CA HIS A 80 -10.88 3.60 2.11
C HIS A 80 -9.90 4.50 2.88
N ALA A 81 -8.78 3.93 3.35
CA ALA A 81 -7.63 4.66 3.88
C ALA A 81 -7.32 5.84 2.96
N ALA A 82 -7.79 7.02 3.37
CA ALA A 82 -7.47 8.26 2.73
C ALA A 82 -5.98 8.49 2.98
N LEU A 83 -5.26 8.81 1.89
CA LEU A 83 -3.88 9.23 1.95
C LEU A 83 -3.71 10.32 3.01
N THR A 84 -2.61 10.26 3.76
CA THR A 84 -2.25 11.33 4.69
C THR A 84 -2.18 12.66 3.94
N ASP A 85 -2.59 13.73 4.63
CA ASP A 85 -2.70 15.07 4.07
C ASP A 85 -1.34 15.50 3.48
N GLY A 86 -1.26 15.62 2.14
CA GLY A 86 -0.04 15.96 1.41
C GLY A 86 0.52 14.89 0.46
N ALA A 87 -0.13 13.74 0.28
CA ALA A 87 0.19 12.86 -0.83
C ALA A 87 -0.22 13.48 -2.18
N PRO A 88 0.62 13.42 -3.22
CA PRO A 88 0.24 13.82 -4.57
C PRO A 88 -1.02 13.06 -5.02
N PRO A 89 -1.98 13.72 -5.69
CA PRO A 89 -3.30 13.14 -6.00
C PRO A 89 -3.23 11.90 -6.93
N ASP A 90 -2.08 11.67 -7.55
CA ASP A 90 -1.83 10.57 -8.46
C ASP A 90 -1.14 9.35 -7.82
N LEU A 91 -0.78 9.43 -6.54
CA LEU A 91 -0.20 8.31 -5.78
C LEU A 91 -1.26 7.63 -4.91
N ARG A 92 -1.25 6.30 -4.90
CA ARG A 92 -2.05 5.51 -3.96
C ARG A 92 -1.11 4.69 -3.07
N GLY A 93 -1.40 4.66 -1.77
CA GLY A 93 -0.73 3.76 -0.83
C GLY A 93 -0.92 2.31 -1.25
N ALA A 94 0.12 1.49 -1.08
CA ALA A 94 0.05 0.08 -1.41
C ALA A 94 -0.82 -0.67 -0.40
N ARG A 95 -1.69 -1.51 -0.95
CA ARG A 95 -2.49 -2.49 -0.22
C ARG A 95 -2.05 -3.90 -0.58
N SER A 96 -2.79 -4.91 -0.11
CA SER A 96 -2.59 -6.29 -0.55
C SER A 96 -2.43 -6.38 -2.07
N LEU A 97 -1.38 -7.06 -2.54
CA LEU A 97 -1.12 -7.23 -3.97
C LEU A 97 -2.26 -7.97 -4.70
N LEU A 98 -3.13 -8.66 -3.96
CA LEU A 98 -4.34 -9.31 -4.47
C LEU A 98 -5.43 -8.32 -4.89
N GLU A 99 -5.40 -7.07 -4.41
CA GLU A 99 -6.36 -6.02 -4.77
C GLU A 99 -6.03 -5.35 -6.11
N TYR A 100 -4.78 -5.45 -6.56
CA TYR A 100 -4.37 -4.88 -7.82
C TYR A 100 -4.60 -5.88 -8.93
N THR A 101 -5.45 -5.52 -9.90
CA THR A 101 -5.59 -6.28 -11.14
C THR A 101 -4.26 -6.22 -11.91
N LEU A 102 -3.42 -7.23 -11.69
CA LEU A 102 -2.18 -7.51 -12.42
C LEU A 102 -2.42 -8.33 -13.69
N ILE A 103 -3.69 -8.55 -14.07
CA ILE A 103 -4.05 -9.33 -15.26
C ILE A 103 -3.37 -8.69 -16.47
N PRO A 104 -2.46 -9.40 -17.16
CA PRO A 104 -1.88 -8.92 -18.40
C PRO A 104 -3.02 -8.70 -19.39
N ARG A 105 -3.13 -7.51 -19.97
CA ARG A 105 -4.10 -7.32 -21.05
C ARG A 105 -3.75 -8.27 -22.19
N PRO A 106 -4.73 -8.92 -22.83
CA PRO A 106 -4.46 -9.67 -24.04
C PRO A 106 -3.80 -8.73 -25.06
N LYS A 107 -2.70 -9.20 -25.65
CA LYS A 107 -1.95 -8.47 -26.67
C LYS A 107 -2.90 -8.20 -27.85
N LYS A 108 -3.31 -6.95 -28.04
CA LYS A 108 -4.13 -6.55 -29.19
C LYS A 108 -3.27 -6.76 -30.45
N GLY A 109 -3.51 -7.84 -31.19
CA GLY A 109 -2.78 -8.14 -32.44
C GLY A 109 -2.37 -9.59 -32.68
N MET A 110 -2.73 -10.57 -31.85
CA MET A 110 -2.58 -11.99 -32.20
C MET A 110 -3.96 -12.61 -32.43
N SER A 111 -4.53 -12.33 -33.60
CA SER A 111 -5.54 -13.22 -34.18
C SER A 111 -4.80 -14.45 -34.71
N ALA A 112 -5.21 -15.63 -34.26
CA ALA A 112 -5.01 -16.88 -34.99
C ALA A 112 -6.27 -17.16 -35.81
#